data_AF-A0A6M0KX02-F1
#
_entry.id   AF-A0A6M0KX02-F1
#
_cell.length_a   1.000
_cell.length_b   1.000
_cell.length_c   1.000
_cell.angle_alpha   90.00
_cell.angle_beta   90.00
_cell.angle_gamma   90.00
#
_symmetry.space_group_name_H-M   'P 1'
#
loop_
_entity.id
_entity.type
_entity.pdbx_description
1 polymer ?
#
loop_
_entity_poly.entity_id
_entity_poly.type
_entity_poly.pdbx_seq_one_letter_code
_entity_poly.pdbx_strand_id
1 'polypeptide(L)'
;MKTFNLKTTIQITVFLFLLNGCGSVETTTTTTPPSIPPQESHPATEEREMIEVNDIQLEQNSTIVTEETNSTEIEVVESEDTQLEQNSTVVTQPVDRTPPTVNEIEVVVPEEEEIDYTKQFINEDNCHQILDKEFLTICYDYNLKVAKSVSYTLYGDLVNELNIKERPSFYVEREIDVEYRATTADYTNTGYDRGHLAPDASFDWSEESLDSTYSLANIIPQVPEVNRRSWVKVENYARAKAIELFELNIVNVVSYSSSPSQIGDNSISISDGYYKILFNIDEEYEECFYYANDFNASSEDDELEHHKVDCTTIQGISKMTDSF
;
A
#
# COMPACT_ATOMS: atom_id res chain seq x y z
N MET A 1 34.99 -17.41 3.55
CA MET A 1 35.19 -15.97 3.28
C MET A 1 35.80 -15.79 1.89
N LYS A 2 34.98 -15.50 0.89
CA LYS A 2 35.43 -15.00 -0.41
C LYS A 2 35.05 -13.53 -0.47
N THR A 3 36.03 -12.65 -0.50
CA THR A 3 35.84 -11.21 -0.67
C THR A 3 35.65 -10.92 -2.16
N PHE A 4 34.45 -10.50 -2.56
CA PHE A 4 34.21 -9.87 -3.85
C PHE A 4 34.39 -8.36 -3.70
N ASN A 5 35.26 -7.79 -4.51
CA ASN A 5 35.52 -6.36 -4.58
C ASN A 5 34.97 -5.88 -5.93
N LEU A 6 33.79 -5.25 -5.93
CA LEU A 6 33.21 -4.68 -7.13
C LEU A 6 33.43 -3.16 -7.12
N LYS A 7 34.45 -2.71 -7.85
CA LYS A 7 34.62 -1.28 -8.17
C LYS A 7 33.74 -0.96 -9.38
N THR A 8 32.54 -0.45 -9.14
CA THR A 8 31.71 0.14 -10.20
C THR A 8 32.22 1.55 -10.47
N THR A 9 32.75 1.77 -11.68
CA THR A 9 33.16 3.09 -12.17
C THR A 9 31.98 3.69 -12.95
N ILE A 10 31.36 4.74 -12.40
CA ILE A 10 30.28 5.47 -13.06
C ILE A 10 30.91 6.47 -14.04
N GLN A 11 30.74 6.26 -15.35
CA GLN A 11 31.02 7.28 -16.36
C GLN A 11 29.79 8.18 -16.52
N ILE A 12 29.87 9.40 -16.00
CA ILE A 12 28.90 10.46 -16.25
C ILE A 12 29.20 11.05 -17.63
N THR A 13 28.31 10.80 -18.60
CA THR A 13 28.36 11.46 -19.92
C THR A 13 27.51 12.72 -19.86
N VAL A 14 28.16 13.88 -19.80
CA VAL A 14 27.51 15.21 -19.85
C VAL A 14 27.19 15.53 -21.32
N PHE A 15 25.90 15.61 -21.65
CA PHE A 15 25.45 16.13 -22.95
C PHE A 15 25.39 17.66 -22.91
N LEU A 16 26.32 18.30 -23.62
CA LEU A 16 26.39 19.74 -23.80
C LEU A 16 25.54 20.14 -25.02
N PHE A 17 24.35 20.70 -24.82
CA PHE A 17 23.58 21.30 -25.92
C PHE A 17 24.16 22.68 -26.28
N LEU A 18 24.71 22.76 -27.49
CA LEU A 18 25.17 24.00 -28.09
C LEU A 18 23.98 24.80 -28.63
N LEU A 19 23.81 26.01 -28.08
CA LEU A 19 22.99 27.08 -28.64
C LEU A 19 23.55 27.49 -30.01
N ASN A 20 22.68 27.55 -31.01
CA ASN A 20 22.88 28.40 -32.18
C ASN A 20 21.59 29.17 -32.48
N GLY A 21 21.67 30.49 -32.33
CA GLY A 21 20.67 31.40 -32.84
C GLY A 21 20.89 31.70 -34.32
N CYS A 22 19.80 32.02 -35.02
CA CYS A 22 19.82 32.98 -36.10
C CYS A 22 18.42 33.59 -36.21
N GLY A 23 18.36 34.92 -36.20
CA GLY A 23 17.12 35.67 -36.14
C GLY A 23 16.51 35.94 -37.52
N SER A 24 15.27 36.40 -37.49
CA SER A 24 14.73 37.32 -38.48
C SER A 24 13.61 38.13 -37.84
N VAL A 25 13.75 39.43 -38.01
CA VAL A 25 12.83 40.50 -37.64
C VAL A 25 11.59 40.45 -38.53
N GLU A 26 10.39 40.60 -37.97
CA GLU A 26 9.29 41.31 -38.64
C GLU A 26 8.21 41.81 -37.66
N THR A 27 8.09 43.14 -37.66
CA THR A 27 6.90 44.00 -37.49
C THR A 27 5.79 43.69 -36.48
N THR A 28 5.70 44.63 -35.54
CA THR A 28 4.60 44.97 -34.64
C THR A 28 3.24 45.23 -35.30
N THR A 29 2.19 44.61 -34.79
CA THR A 29 0.85 45.20 -34.68
C THR A 29 0.23 44.85 -33.33
N THR A 30 0.04 45.89 -32.52
CA THR A 30 -0.53 45.86 -31.18
C THR A 30 -2.05 45.92 -31.25
N THR A 31 -2.74 44.90 -30.74
CA THR A 31 -4.16 44.99 -30.38
C THR A 31 -4.36 44.41 -28.98
N THR A 32 -4.60 45.30 -28.03
CA THR A 32 -4.96 45.03 -26.63
C THR A 32 -6.31 44.34 -26.50
N PRO A 33 -6.45 43.31 -25.65
CA PRO A 33 -7.76 42.76 -25.26
C PRO A 33 -8.41 43.60 -24.13
N PRO A 34 -9.75 43.59 -24.01
CA PRO A 34 -10.46 44.39 -23.03
C PRO A 34 -10.30 43.85 -21.60
N SER A 35 -10.03 44.79 -20.69
CA SER A 35 -9.93 44.67 -19.24
C SER A 35 -11.24 44.24 -18.58
N ILE A 36 -11.21 43.12 -17.86
CA ILE A 36 -12.26 42.68 -16.92
C ILE A 36 -11.96 43.30 -15.54
N PRO A 37 -12.94 43.91 -14.84
CA PRO A 37 -12.72 44.53 -13.54
C PRO A 37 -12.47 43.50 -12.43
N PRO A 38 -11.71 43.86 -11.38
CA PRO A 38 -11.33 42.93 -10.31
C PRO A 38 -12.55 42.58 -9.45
N GLN A 39 -12.83 41.29 -9.28
CA GLN A 39 -13.71 40.81 -8.22
C GLN A 39 -12.95 40.72 -6.91
N GLU A 40 -13.58 41.23 -5.86
CA GLU A 40 -13.07 41.31 -4.50
C GLU A 40 -12.76 39.92 -3.95
N SER A 41 -11.53 39.76 -3.49
CA SER A 41 -11.07 38.64 -2.68
C SER A 41 -11.66 38.73 -1.28
N HIS A 42 -12.56 37.81 -0.93
CA HIS A 42 -12.88 37.53 0.46
C HIS A 42 -11.87 36.51 1.02
N PRO A 43 -11.15 36.81 2.11
CA PRO A 43 -10.30 35.82 2.76
C PRO A 43 -11.17 34.86 3.56
N ALA A 44 -11.19 33.59 3.18
CA ALA A 44 -11.61 32.53 4.08
C ALA A 44 -10.44 32.25 5.03
N THR A 45 -10.50 32.85 6.22
CA THR A 45 -9.70 32.43 7.38
C THR A 45 -10.19 31.06 7.83
N GLU A 46 -9.46 30.02 7.48
CA GLU A 46 -9.51 28.73 8.17
C GLU A 46 -8.21 28.61 8.96
N GLU A 47 -8.22 29.14 10.19
CA GLU A 47 -7.22 28.78 11.20
C GLU A 47 -7.40 27.29 11.50
N ARG A 48 -6.47 26.46 11.04
CA ARG A 48 -6.27 25.13 11.63
C ARG A 48 -5.10 25.24 12.59
N GLU A 49 -5.40 25.05 13.88
CA GLU A 49 -4.40 24.78 14.91
C GLU A 49 -3.53 23.60 14.45
N MET A 50 -2.26 23.88 14.15
CA MET A 50 -1.24 22.84 14.10
C MET A 50 -0.99 22.39 15.53
N ILE A 51 -1.35 21.15 15.85
CA ILE A 51 -0.89 20.50 17.07
C ILE A 51 0.60 20.23 16.87
N GLU A 52 1.42 21.05 17.51
CA GLU A 52 2.86 20.89 17.63
C GLU A 52 3.13 19.66 18.52
N VAL A 53 3.42 18.51 17.91
CA VAL A 53 3.87 17.32 18.64
C VAL A 53 5.33 17.54 18.99
N ASN A 54 5.58 17.92 20.24
CA ASN A 54 6.91 18.07 20.79
C ASN A 54 7.69 16.75 20.69
N ASP A 55 8.95 16.88 20.25
CA ASP A 55 9.97 15.84 20.18
C ASP A 55 10.05 15.01 21.48
N ILE A 56 9.70 13.72 21.39
CA ILE A 56 10.05 12.75 22.43
C ILE A 56 11.44 12.22 22.11
N GLN A 57 12.44 12.77 22.80
CA GLN A 57 13.78 12.19 22.93
C GLN A 57 13.67 10.82 23.62
N LEU A 58 13.86 9.74 22.88
CA LEU A 58 14.08 8.42 23.46
C LEU A 58 15.55 8.31 23.88
N GLU A 59 15.81 8.55 25.17
CA GLU A 59 17.09 8.24 25.80
C GLU A 59 17.29 6.72 25.84
N GLN A 60 18.33 6.24 25.15
CA GLN A 60 18.82 4.88 25.29
C GLN A 60 19.46 4.70 26.67
N ASN A 61 19.03 3.69 27.42
CA ASN A 61 19.76 3.25 28.60
C ASN A 61 20.09 1.75 28.50
N SER A 62 21.29 1.49 27.98
CA SER A 62 21.95 0.19 28.02
C SER A 62 22.32 -0.17 29.45
N THR A 63 21.89 -1.34 29.95
CA THR A 63 22.51 -1.95 31.12
C THR A 63 22.93 -3.38 30.79
N ILE A 64 24.25 -3.55 30.63
CA ILE A 64 24.93 -4.83 30.55
C ILE A 64 25.06 -5.36 31.97
N VAL A 65 24.56 -6.58 32.21
CA VAL A 65 24.96 -7.40 33.36
C VAL A 65 25.46 -8.73 32.82
N THR A 66 26.76 -8.95 33.01
CA THR A 66 27.49 -10.19 32.80
C THR A 66 27.15 -11.19 33.90
N GLU A 67 26.97 -12.47 33.59
CA GLU A 67 27.40 -13.55 34.48
C GLU A 67 27.63 -14.88 33.73
N GLU A 68 28.68 -15.58 34.17
CA GLU A 68 29.37 -16.69 33.52
C GLU A 68 28.75 -18.09 33.81
N THR A 69 28.98 -18.98 32.86
CA THR A 69 29.10 -20.46 32.87
C THR A 69 28.87 -21.24 34.18
N ASN A 70 28.14 -22.37 34.09
CA ASN A 70 28.75 -23.68 34.34
C ASN A 70 27.95 -24.87 33.78
N SER A 71 28.70 -25.93 33.48
CA SER A 71 28.30 -27.24 32.94
C SER A 71 27.84 -28.19 34.04
N THR A 72 26.95 -29.16 33.72
CA THR A 72 26.89 -30.42 34.47
C THR A 72 26.32 -31.58 33.66
N GLU A 73 26.64 -32.77 34.14
CA GLU A 73 26.95 -34.02 33.46
C GLU A 73 25.83 -35.06 33.56
N ILE A 74 25.99 -36.15 32.82
CA ILE A 74 25.13 -37.34 32.72
C ILE A 74 25.19 -38.19 34.01
N GLU A 75 24.07 -38.76 34.44
CA GLU A 75 24.04 -39.97 35.29
C GLU A 75 23.08 -41.04 34.74
N VAL A 76 23.54 -42.28 34.81
CA VAL A 76 22.91 -43.56 34.44
C VAL A 76 22.36 -44.22 35.72
N VAL A 77 21.40 -45.15 35.61
CA VAL A 77 21.39 -46.52 36.24
C VAL A 77 19.97 -47.11 36.50
N GLU A 78 19.74 -48.28 35.86
CA GLU A 78 19.05 -49.56 36.25
C GLU A 78 17.55 -49.64 36.66
N SER A 79 16.70 -50.44 35.99
CA SER A 79 16.35 -51.92 36.08
C SER A 79 15.22 -52.22 37.10
N GLU A 80 14.27 -53.17 37.01
CA GLU A 80 14.09 -54.49 36.38
C GLU A 80 12.59 -54.86 36.11
N ASP A 81 12.38 -55.82 35.21
CA ASP A 81 11.45 -56.99 35.16
C ASP A 81 9.92 -56.92 35.38
N THR A 82 9.15 -57.49 34.43
CA THR A 82 8.48 -58.81 34.60
C THR A 82 7.84 -59.36 33.31
N GLN A 83 7.83 -60.69 33.24
CA GLN A 83 7.53 -61.62 32.13
C GLN A 83 6.04 -61.81 31.82
N LEU A 84 5.71 -62.27 30.59
CA LEU A 84 4.61 -63.21 30.32
C LEU A 84 4.85 -63.97 28.99
N GLU A 85 4.78 -65.30 29.09
CA GLU A 85 5.06 -66.29 28.04
C GLU A 85 3.90 -66.47 27.02
N GLN A 86 4.19 -66.91 25.78
CA GLN A 86 3.90 -68.27 25.26
C GLN A 86 3.81 -68.36 23.71
N ASN A 87 4.68 -69.23 23.18
CA ASN A 87 4.48 -70.23 22.12
C ASN A 87 3.84 -69.83 20.77
N SER A 88 4.67 -69.77 19.71
CA SER A 88 4.24 -70.20 18.38
C SER A 88 5.39 -70.71 17.53
N THR A 89 5.23 -71.92 17.03
CA THR A 89 6.17 -72.68 16.19
C THR A 89 6.10 -72.17 14.75
N VAL A 90 7.20 -71.66 14.17
CA VAL A 90 7.27 -71.44 12.71
C VAL A 90 8.59 -71.91 12.13
N VAL A 91 8.40 -72.74 11.11
CA VAL A 91 9.32 -73.41 10.18
C VAL A 91 10.45 -72.52 9.66
N THR A 92 11.68 -73.04 9.69
CA THR A 92 12.84 -72.41 9.06
C THR A 92 12.83 -72.60 7.54
N GLN A 93 12.70 -71.49 6.81
CA GLN A 93 13.16 -71.39 5.41
C GLN A 93 14.12 -70.19 5.28
N PRO A 94 15.22 -70.33 4.53
CA PRO A 94 16.19 -69.25 4.37
C PRO A 94 15.60 -68.17 3.47
N VAL A 95 15.35 -66.97 4.01
CA VAL A 95 14.94 -65.81 3.23
C VAL A 95 16.19 -65.11 2.70
N ASP A 96 16.17 -64.93 1.39
CA ASP A 96 17.15 -64.27 0.54
C ASP A 96 17.48 -62.86 1.04
N ARG A 97 18.78 -62.52 1.08
CA ARG A 97 19.28 -61.21 1.54
C ARG A 97 19.53 -60.33 0.33
N THR A 98 18.48 -59.67 -0.15
CA THR A 98 18.63 -58.44 -0.94
C THR A 98 18.07 -57.28 -0.12
N PRO A 99 18.87 -56.27 0.23
CA PRO A 99 18.36 -55.06 0.87
C PRO A 99 17.32 -54.41 -0.06
N PRO A 100 16.15 -53.99 0.44
CA PRO A 100 15.25 -53.19 -0.38
C PRO A 100 15.95 -51.86 -0.72
N THR A 101 15.96 -51.51 -2.00
CA THR A 101 16.28 -50.16 -2.45
C THR A 101 15.25 -49.21 -1.84
N VAL A 102 15.70 -48.40 -0.89
CA VAL A 102 14.93 -47.26 -0.40
C VAL A 102 14.91 -46.26 -1.56
N ASN A 103 13.78 -46.22 -2.28
CA ASN A 103 13.49 -45.10 -3.14
C ASN A 103 13.28 -43.91 -2.21
N GLU A 104 14.21 -42.96 -2.25
CA GLU A 104 14.06 -41.66 -1.62
C GLU A 104 12.81 -41.01 -2.21
N ILE A 105 11.75 -40.93 -1.42
CA ILE A 105 10.57 -40.16 -1.79
C ILE A 105 11.01 -38.71 -1.69
N GLU A 106 11.30 -38.10 -2.83
CA GLU A 106 11.50 -36.67 -2.93
C GLU A 106 10.15 -36.04 -2.57
N VAL A 107 10.03 -35.60 -1.32
CA VAL A 107 8.88 -34.82 -0.86
C VAL A 107 9.02 -33.47 -1.56
N VAL A 108 8.33 -33.32 -2.69
CA VAL A 108 8.11 -32.02 -3.31
C VAL A 108 7.20 -31.27 -2.35
N VAL A 109 7.81 -30.55 -1.41
CA VAL A 109 7.11 -29.55 -0.62
C VAL A 109 6.72 -28.47 -1.63
N PRO A 110 5.43 -28.19 -1.85
CA PRO A 110 5.04 -27.10 -2.73
C PRO A 110 5.65 -25.82 -2.15
N GLU A 111 6.43 -25.13 -2.98
CA GLU A 111 6.93 -23.79 -2.68
C GLU A 111 5.70 -22.93 -2.39
N GLU A 112 5.62 -22.35 -1.19
CA GLU A 112 4.53 -21.44 -0.86
C GLU A 112 4.64 -20.26 -1.82
N GLU A 113 3.66 -20.14 -2.72
CA GLU A 113 3.67 -19.08 -3.73
C GLU A 113 3.47 -17.75 -3.00
N GLU A 114 4.51 -16.94 -3.03
CA GLU A 114 4.52 -15.65 -2.36
C GLU A 114 3.46 -14.73 -2.95
N ILE A 115 2.59 -14.20 -2.09
CA ILE A 115 1.37 -13.51 -2.51
C ILE A 115 1.72 -12.08 -2.94
N ASP A 116 1.64 -11.83 -4.24
CA ASP A 116 1.68 -10.47 -4.80
C ASP A 116 0.27 -9.86 -4.82
N TYR A 117 -0.07 -9.12 -3.77
CA TYR A 117 -1.35 -8.43 -3.64
C TYR A 117 -1.63 -7.45 -4.79
N THR A 118 -0.59 -6.85 -5.38
CA THR A 118 -0.77 -5.93 -6.51
C THR A 118 -1.33 -6.69 -7.70
N LYS A 119 -0.72 -7.83 -8.08
CA LYS A 119 -1.23 -8.67 -9.17
C LYS A 119 -2.61 -9.27 -8.87
N GLN A 120 -2.89 -9.55 -7.60
CA GLN A 120 -4.18 -10.08 -7.19
C GLN A 120 -5.32 -9.07 -7.42
N PHE A 121 -5.11 -7.79 -7.10
CA PHE A 121 -6.17 -6.77 -7.14
C PHE A 121 -6.13 -5.86 -8.36
N ILE A 122 -5.02 -5.81 -9.09
CA ILE A 122 -4.84 -4.98 -10.28
C ILE A 122 -4.45 -5.87 -11.45
N ASN A 123 -5.44 -6.25 -12.26
CA ASN A 123 -5.28 -7.07 -13.45
C ASN A 123 -6.47 -6.85 -14.41
N GLU A 124 -6.36 -7.37 -15.62
CA GLU A 124 -7.36 -7.18 -16.69
C GLU A 124 -8.72 -7.83 -16.38
N ASP A 125 -8.78 -8.80 -15.47
CA ASP A 125 -10.03 -9.43 -15.04
C ASP A 125 -10.78 -8.53 -14.03
N ASN A 126 -10.04 -7.83 -13.17
CA ASN A 126 -10.61 -6.99 -12.12
C ASN A 126 -10.91 -5.55 -12.56
N CYS A 127 -10.15 -5.02 -13.53
CA CYS A 127 -10.15 -3.61 -13.87
C CYS A 127 -10.71 -3.40 -15.28
N HIS A 128 -11.60 -2.44 -15.45
CA HIS A 128 -11.98 -1.99 -16.79
C HIS A 128 -10.83 -1.26 -17.47
N GLN A 129 -10.04 -0.52 -16.68
CA GLN A 129 -8.83 0.16 -17.12
C GLN A 129 -7.79 0.14 -15.99
N ILE A 130 -6.55 -0.19 -16.34
CA ILE A 130 -5.40 -0.03 -15.45
C ILE A 130 -4.72 1.27 -15.86
N LEU A 131 -4.56 2.20 -14.90
CA LEU A 131 -3.87 3.46 -15.11
C LEU A 131 -2.52 3.39 -14.39
N ASP A 132 -1.44 3.53 -15.14
CA ASP A 132 -0.09 3.67 -14.61
C ASP A 132 0.25 5.16 -14.53
N LYS A 133 0.33 5.70 -13.31
CA LYS A 133 0.59 7.12 -13.04
C LYS A 133 2.00 7.31 -12.47
N GLU A 134 2.95 6.46 -12.85
CA GLU A 134 4.36 6.47 -12.46
C GLU A 134 4.62 6.11 -10.99
N PHE A 135 3.97 6.78 -10.04
CA PHE A 135 4.13 6.53 -8.59
C PHE A 135 3.03 5.64 -8.01
N LEU A 136 1.95 5.45 -8.78
CA LEU A 136 0.77 4.71 -8.36
C LEU A 136 0.11 4.03 -9.55
N THR A 137 -0.40 2.83 -9.30
CA THR A 137 -1.15 2.03 -10.28
C THR A 137 -2.59 1.93 -9.80
N ILE A 138 -3.54 2.31 -10.66
CA ILE A 138 -4.97 2.37 -10.33
C ILE A 138 -5.73 1.33 -11.14
N CYS A 139 -6.47 0.46 -10.45
CA CYS A 139 -7.51 -0.36 -11.03
C CYS A 139 -8.82 0.43 -11.07
N TYR A 140 -9.20 0.91 -12.25
CA TYR A 140 -10.39 1.74 -12.42
C TYR A 140 -11.59 0.93 -12.94
N ASP A 141 -12.79 1.29 -12.46
CA ASP A 141 -14.04 0.66 -12.86
C ASP A 141 -14.98 1.67 -13.52
N TYR A 142 -15.39 1.39 -14.76
CA TYR A 142 -16.24 2.27 -15.56
C TYR A 142 -17.69 2.35 -15.07
N ASN A 143 -18.19 1.31 -14.40
CA ASN A 143 -19.55 1.30 -13.87
C ASN A 143 -19.63 2.06 -12.55
N LEU A 144 -18.63 1.90 -11.69
CA LEU A 144 -18.52 2.62 -10.43
C LEU A 144 -18.05 4.07 -10.61
N LYS A 145 -17.29 4.33 -11.68
CA LYS A 145 -16.64 5.62 -11.99
C LYS A 145 -15.68 6.10 -10.91
N VAL A 146 -15.05 5.14 -10.25
CA VAL A 146 -14.05 5.30 -9.20
C VAL A 146 -13.11 4.09 -9.21
N ALA A 147 -12.02 4.15 -8.44
CA ALA A 147 -11.09 3.03 -8.31
C ALA A 147 -11.69 1.85 -7.51
N LYS A 148 -11.35 0.63 -7.93
CA LYS A 148 -11.51 -0.60 -7.14
C LYS A 148 -10.29 -0.86 -6.27
N SER A 149 -9.10 -0.50 -6.74
CA SER A 149 -7.86 -0.63 -5.99
C SER A 149 -6.79 0.35 -6.48
N VAL A 150 -5.89 0.72 -5.58
CA VAL A 150 -4.70 1.53 -5.89
C VAL A 150 -3.50 0.90 -5.21
N SER A 151 -2.47 0.62 -5.99
CA SER A 151 -1.19 0.09 -5.51
C SER A 151 -0.10 1.15 -5.62
N TYR A 152 0.80 1.19 -4.64
CA TYR A 152 1.98 2.03 -4.64
C TYR A 152 3.02 1.51 -3.65
N THR A 153 4.26 1.98 -3.80
CA THR A 153 5.36 1.67 -2.90
C THR A 153 5.78 2.93 -2.16
N LEU A 154 5.97 2.80 -0.84
CA LEU A 154 6.58 3.84 -0.01
C LEU A 154 8.06 3.52 0.19
N TYR A 155 8.91 4.49 -0.09
CA TYR A 155 10.35 4.41 0.14
C TYR A 155 10.69 5.19 1.42
N GLY A 156 11.35 4.51 2.37
CA GLY A 156 11.64 5.02 3.70
C GLY A 156 12.50 6.28 3.72
N ASP A 157 13.35 6.47 2.70
CA ASP A 157 14.19 7.66 2.53
C ASP A 157 13.46 8.85 1.91
N LEU A 158 12.35 8.63 1.21
CA LEU A 158 11.54 9.67 0.57
C LEU A 158 10.35 10.13 1.43
N VAL A 159 9.72 9.22 2.18
CA VAL A 159 8.57 9.58 3.01
C VAL A 159 8.95 10.61 4.08
N ASN A 160 8.21 11.71 4.15
CA ASN A 160 8.49 12.87 5.01
C ASN A 160 9.85 13.57 4.73
N GLU A 161 10.49 13.37 3.58
CA GLU A 161 11.77 14.03 3.25
C GLU A 161 11.60 15.54 3.07
N LEU A 162 10.70 15.96 2.15
CA LEU A 162 10.52 17.36 1.79
C LEU A 162 9.30 18.00 2.47
N ASN A 163 8.17 17.28 2.56
CA ASN A 163 6.90 17.74 3.14
C ASN A 163 6.35 19.01 2.47
N ILE A 164 6.21 19.01 1.14
CA ILE A 164 5.68 20.15 0.37
C ILE A 164 4.37 20.63 0.99
N LYS A 165 4.28 21.93 1.29
CA LYS A 165 3.11 22.52 1.97
C LYS A 165 2.00 22.94 1.03
N GLU A 166 2.35 23.39 -0.17
CA GLU A 166 1.36 23.79 -1.17
C GLU A 166 0.74 22.53 -1.80
N ARG A 167 -0.60 22.47 -1.79
CA ARG A 167 -1.34 21.32 -2.29
C ARG A 167 -1.91 21.63 -3.68
N PRO A 168 -1.71 20.74 -4.68
CA PRO A 168 -2.31 20.89 -6.01
C PRO A 168 -3.84 20.97 -5.99
N SER A 169 -4.41 21.36 -7.13
CA SER A 169 -5.84 21.22 -7.35
C SER A 169 -6.15 19.85 -7.94
N PHE A 170 -7.20 19.20 -7.43
CA PHE A 170 -7.71 17.96 -8.03
C PHE A 170 -8.02 18.16 -9.52
N TYR A 171 -7.64 17.18 -10.34
CA TYR A 171 -7.86 17.22 -11.78
C TYR A 171 -8.58 15.98 -12.31
N VAL A 172 -9.30 16.19 -13.39
CA VAL A 172 -10.01 15.13 -14.10
C VAL A 172 -9.00 14.25 -14.85
N GLU A 173 -9.06 12.94 -14.64
CA GLU A 173 -8.23 11.99 -15.38
C GLU A 173 -8.66 11.96 -16.85
N ARG A 174 -7.74 12.27 -17.76
CA ARG A 174 -8.03 12.42 -19.19
C ARG A 174 -7.78 11.16 -19.98
N GLU A 175 -7.10 10.18 -19.38
CA GLU A 175 -6.94 8.84 -19.93
C GLU A 175 -8.23 8.00 -19.85
N ILE A 176 -9.18 8.43 -19.02
CA ILE A 176 -10.51 7.83 -18.90
C ILE A 176 -11.49 8.60 -19.79
N ASP A 177 -12.29 7.88 -20.56
CA ASP A 177 -13.32 8.47 -21.41
C ASP A 177 -14.34 9.29 -20.60
N VAL A 178 -14.87 10.34 -21.24
CA VAL A 178 -15.68 11.38 -20.57
C VAL A 178 -16.91 10.80 -19.86
N GLU A 179 -17.51 9.73 -20.39
CA GLU A 179 -18.71 9.12 -19.81
C GLU A 179 -18.44 8.34 -18.50
N TYR A 180 -17.19 7.91 -18.28
CA TYR A 180 -16.79 7.06 -17.15
C TYR A 180 -16.03 7.82 -16.05
N ARG A 181 -15.56 9.04 -16.30
CA ARG A 181 -14.68 9.75 -15.36
C ARG A 181 -15.44 10.63 -14.36
N ALA A 182 -14.88 10.74 -13.16
CA ALA A 182 -15.32 11.70 -12.15
C ALA A 182 -14.85 13.14 -12.45
N THR A 183 -15.58 14.12 -11.92
CA THR A 183 -15.22 15.54 -11.93
C THR A 183 -15.30 16.15 -10.54
N THR A 184 -14.67 17.30 -10.33
CA THR A 184 -14.71 18.00 -9.04
C THR A 184 -16.12 18.42 -8.63
N ALA A 185 -17.00 18.68 -9.60
CA ALA A 185 -18.40 19.02 -9.35
C ALA A 185 -19.17 17.86 -8.70
N ASP A 186 -18.80 16.60 -8.98
CA ASP A 186 -19.50 15.43 -8.46
C ASP A 186 -19.39 15.28 -6.93
N TYR A 187 -18.37 15.88 -6.32
CA TYR A 187 -18.16 15.88 -4.87
C TYR A 187 -18.73 17.12 -4.19
N THR A 188 -19.18 18.13 -4.95
CA THR A 188 -19.58 19.41 -4.38
C THR A 188 -20.95 19.31 -3.72
N ASN A 189 -21.05 19.75 -2.45
CA ASN A 189 -22.29 19.74 -1.66
C ASN A 189 -22.94 18.36 -1.45
N THR A 190 -22.17 17.28 -1.49
CA THR A 190 -22.68 15.91 -1.30
C THR A 190 -22.61 15.42 0.14
N GLY A 191 -21.81 16.08 0.98
CA GLY A 191 -21.49 15.62 2.34
C GLY A 191 -20.30 14.67 2.41
N TYR A 192 -19.74 14.27 1.27
CA TYR A 192 -18.53 13.45 1.19
C TYR A 192 -17.30 14.32 0.88
N ASP A 193 -16.16 13.90 1.40
CA ASP A 193 -14.86 14.41 1.00
C ASP A 193 -14.36 13.74 -0.28
N ARG A 194 -13.39 14.41 -0.92
CA ARG A 194 -12.50 13.82 -1.90
C ARG A 194 -11.39 13.07 -1.15
N GLY A 195 -11.62 11.79 -0.89
CA GLY A 195 -10.71 10.94 -0.14
C GLY A 195 -9.65 10.30 -1.03
N HIS A 196 -8.38 10.46 -0.68
CA HIS A 196 -7.26 9.85 -1.40
C HIS A 196 -7.13 8.35 -1.04
N LEU A 197 -6.86 7.49 -2.02
CA LEU A 197 -6.42 6.11 -1.77
C LEU A 197 -4.91 6.04 -1.58
N ALA A 198 -4.14 6.61 -2.53
CA ALA A 198 -2.75 6.97 -2.34
C ALA A 198 -2.66 8.37 -1.71
N PRO A 199 -2.26 8.51 -0.43
CA PRO A 199 -2.36 9.77 0.30
C PRO A 199 -1.27 10.75 -0.08
N ASP A 200 -1.65 12.00 -0.34
CA ASP A 200 -0.75 13.06 -0.78
C ASP A 200 0.47 13.28 0.14
N ALA A 201 0.28 13.19 1.46
CA ALA A 201 1.34 13.32 2.47
C ALA A 201 2.40 12.20 2.41
N SER A 202 2.15 11.10 1.68
CA SER A 202 3.17 10.08 1.42
C SER A 202 3.98 10.34 0.13
N PHE A 203 3.55 11.29 -0.69
CA PHE A 203 4.14 11.61 -1.99
C PHE A 203 4.60 13.07 -2.08
N ASP A 204 4.69 13.80 -0.98
CA ASP A 204 5.07 15.21 -0.96
C ASP A 204 6.59 15.46 -0.89
N TRP A 205 7.37 14.53 -1.44
CA TRP A 205 8.82 14.58 -1.64
C TRP A 205 9.23 15.14 -3.01
N SER A 206 8.31 15.22 -3.98
CA SER A 206 8.47 15.99 -5.22
C SER A 206 7.13 16.55 -5.70
N GLU A 207 7.15 17.59 -6.55
CA GLU A 207 5.92 18.14 -7.13
C GLU A 207 5.22 17.11 -8.03
N GLU A 208 5.98 16.29 -8.76
CA GLU A 208 5.48 15.28 -9.70
C GLU A 208 4.78 14.13 -8.96
N SER A 209 5.43 13.61 -7.91
CA SER A 209 4.83 12.58 -7.05
C SER A 209 3.59 13.10 -6.35
N LEU A 210 3.62 14.34 -5.84
CA LEU A 210 2.47 14.95 -5.20
C LEU A 210 1.30 15.12 -6.19
N ASP A 211 1.53 15.70 -7.37
CA ASP A 211 0.50 15.93 -8.39
C ASP A 211 -0.18 14.61 -8.81
N SER A 212 0.59 13.52 -8.94
CA SER A 212 0.04 12.20 -9.31
C SER A 212 -1.12 11.74 -8.42
N THR A 213 -1.10 12.11 -7.12
CA THR A 213 -2.14 11.74 -6.15
C THR A 213 -3.44 12.53 -6.31
N TYR A 214 -3.42 13.67 -7.01
CA TYR A 214 -4.56 14.59 -7.18
C TYR A 214 -5.42 14.25 -8.41
N SER A 215 -5.07 13.22 -9.18
CA SER A 215 -5.97 12.65 -10.19
C SER A 215 -7.25 12.17 -9.53
N LEU A 216 -8.41 12.58 -10.04
CA LEU A 216 -9.71 12.09 -9.55
C LEU A 216 -9.90 10.58 -9.72
N ALA A 217 -9.05 9.89 -10.49
CA ALA A 217 -9.02 8.44 -10.54
C ALA A 217 -8.52 7.80 -9.22
N ASN A 218 -7.70 8.51 -8.44
CA ASN A 218 -7.22 8.10 -7.11
C ASN A 218 -8.18 8.50 -5.97
N ILE A 219 -9.30 9.15 -6.30
CA ILE A 219 -10.19 9.78 -5.32
C ILE A 219 -11.51 9.03 -5.23
N ILE A 220 -11.94 8.74 -4.00
CA ILE A 220 -13.25 8.14 -3.71
C ILE A 220 -14.08 9.05 -2.78
N PRO A 221 -15.43 8.96 -2.83
CA PRO A 221 -16.28 9.62 -1.83
C PRO A 221 -16.03 9.01 -0.45
N GLN A 222 -15.41 9.78 0.45
CA GLN A 222 -15.16 9.34 1.83
C GLN A 222 -15.95 10.17 2.84
N VAL A 223 -16.46 9.51 3.87
CA VAL A 223 -17.07 10.17 5.02
C VAL A 223 -16.02 11.06 5.71
N PRO A 224 -16.32 12.34 6.00
CA PRO A 224 -15.35 13.29 6.55
C PRO A 224 -14.65 12.84 7.83
N GLU A 225 -15.38 12.20 8.75
CA GLU A 225 -14.80 11.71 10.00
C GLU A 225 -13.73 10.63 9.75
N VAL A 226 -14.02 9.70 8.83
CA VAL A 226 -13.08 8.63 8.50
C VAL A 226 -11.87 9.18 7.74
N ASN A 227 -12.09 9.99 6.70
CA ASN A 227 -11.02 10.59 5.88
C ASN A 227 -10.07 11.48 6.70
N ARG A 228 -10.62 12.35 7.55
CA ARG A 228 -9.83 13.38 8.24
C ARG A 228 -9.21 12.90 9.55
N ARG A 229 -9.70 11.78 10.11
CA ARG A 229 -9.30 11.25 11.42
C ARG A 229 -8.82 9.81 11.31
N SER A 230 -9.75 8.86 11.25
CA SER A 230 -9.46 7.43 11.43
C SER A 230 -8.47 6.89 10.39
N TRP A 231 -8.69 7.21 9.12
CA TRP A 231 -7.84 6.74 8.01
C TRP A 231 -6.42 7.33 8.06
N VAL A 232 -6.27 8.58 8.49
CA VAL A 232 -4.96 9.24 8.65
C VAL A 232 -4.05 8.47 9.61
N LYS A 233 -4.62 7.76 10.60
CA LYS A 233 -3.83 6.97 11.56
C LYS A 233 -3.09 5.83 10.87
N VAL A 234 -3.76 5.06 10.00
CA VAL A 234 -3.10 3.98 9.26
C VAL A 234 -2.16 4.52 8.17
N GLU A 235 -2.43 5.68 7.60
CA GLU A 235 -1.50 6.34 6.68
C GLU A 235 -0.19 6.77 7.37
N ASN A 236 -0.29 7.34 8.56
CA ASN A 236 0.87 7.65 9.40
C ASN A 236 1.64 6.38 9.77
N TYR A 237 0.92 5.32 10.15
CA TYR A 237 1.52 4.02 10.47
C TYR A 237 2.31 3.45 9.28
N ALA A 238 1.72 3.48 8.09
CA ALA A 238 2.36 3.01 6.88
C ALA A 238 3.65 3.79 6.55
N ARG A 239 3.67 5.11 6.71
CA ARG A 239 4.90 5.91 6.54
C ARG A 239 5.97 5.52 7.56
N ALA A 240 5.60 5.31 8.83
CA ALA A 240 6.53 4.86 9.86
C ALA A 240 7.11 3.47 9.53
N LYS A 241 6.27 2.55 9.04
CA LYS A 241 6.71 1.21 8.61
C LYS A 241 7.62 1.24 7.39
N ALA A 242 7.39 2.12 6.42
CA ALA A 242 8.29 2.31 5.30
C ALA A 242 9.69 2.79 5.74
N ILE A 243 9.78 3.64 6.77
CA ILE A 243 11.07 4.06 7.35
C ILE A 243 11.77 2.88 8.05
N GLU A 244 11.02 2.05 8.78
CA GLU A 244 11.55 0.87 9.47
C GLU A 244 12.07 -0.20 8.51
N LEU A 245 11.33 -0.47 7.43
CA LEU A 245 11.59 -1.55 6.48
C LEU A 245 12.33 -1.10 5.22
N PHE A 246 12.69 0.19 5.11
CA PHE A 246 13.22 0.88 3.92
C PHE A 246 12.30 0.92 2.69
N GLU A 247 11.47 -0.09 2.48
CA GLU A 247 10.49 -0.17 1.42
C GLU A 247 9.20 -0.81 1.97
N LEU A 248 8.04 -0.31 1.56
CA LEU A 248 6.75 -0.88 1.92
C LEU A 248 5.80 -0.82 0.72
N ASN A 249 5.36 -1.99 0.26
CA ASN A 249 4.34 -2.10 -0.78
C ASN A 249 2.95 -1.99 -0.14
N ILE A 250 2.05 -1.26 -0.81
CA ILE A 250 0.72 -0.98 -0.31
C ILE A 250 -0.31 -1.19 -1.40
N VAL A 251 -1.37 -1.92 -1.08
CA VAL A 251 -2.58 -1.98 -1.91
C VAL A 251 -3.77 -1.53 -1.07
N ASN A 252 -4.43 -0.47 -1.52
CA ASN A 252 -5.76 -0.13 -1.03
C ASN A 252 -6.81 -0.80 -1.90
N VAL A 253 -7.74 -1.52 -1.30
CA VAL A 253 -8.86 -2.19 -1.99
C VAL A 253 -10.17 -1.60 -1.51
N VAL A 254 -11.02 -1.15 -2.42
CA VAL A 254 -12.29 -0.50 -2.07
C VAL A 254 -13.43 -1.50 -2.17
N SER A 255 -14.22 -1.60 -1.10
CA SER A 255 -15.37 -2.49 -1.01
C SER A 255 -16.64 -1.75 -1.39
N TYR A 256 -17.37 -2.27 -2.38
CA TYR A 256 -18.66 -1.74 -2.81
C TYR A 256 -19.74 -2.80 -2.62
N SER A 257 -20.92 -2.38 -2.22
CA SER A 257 -22.11 -3.23 -2.28
C SER A 257 -22.50 -3.52 -3.73
N SER A 258 -23.34 -4.53 -3.95
CA SER A 258 -23.83 -4.90 -5.30
C SER A 258 -24.71 -3.82 -5.96
N SER A 259 -25.17 -2.83 -5.19
CA SER A 259 -25.96 -1.70 -5.66
C SER A 259 -25.58 -0.46 -4.84
N PRO A 260 -24.38 0.09 -5.05
CA PRO A 260 -23.86 1.17 -4.23
C PRO A 260 -24.68 2.44 -4.47
N SER A 261 -24.82 3.25 -3.42
CA SER A 261 -25.34 4.61 -3.59
C SER A 261 -24.38 5.45 -4.43
N GLN A 262 -24.90 6.49 -5.09
CA GLN A 262 -24.12 7.33 -6.00
C GLN A 262 -24.30 8.81 -5.69
N ILE A 263 -23.29 9.61 -6.01
CA ILE A 263 -23.30 11.08 -5.88
C ILE A 263 -22.91 11.78 -7.18
N GLY A 264 -23.22 13.06 -7.26
CA GLY A 264 -22.85 13.91 -8.40
C GLY A 264 -23.65 13.64 -9.67
N ASP A 265 -23.48 14.52 -10.65
CA ASP A 265 -24.17 14.41 -11.95
C ASP A 265 -23.64 13.22 -12.76
N ASN A 266 -22.38 12.85 -12.57
CA ASN A 266 -21.79 11.67 -13.21
C ASN A 266 -22.12 10.36 -12.50
N SER A 267 -22.81 10.39 -11.34
CA SER A 267 -23.23 9.21 -10.59
C SER A 267 -22.05 8.32 -10.14
N ILE A 268 -21.05 8.92 -9.48
CA ILE A 268 -19.91 8.19 -8.94
C ILE A 268 -20.33 7.37 -7.70
N SER A 269 -19.87 6.13 -7.59
CA SER A 269 -20.28 5.21 -6.53
C SER A 269 -19.62 5.51 -5.19
N ILE A 270 -20.40 5.34 -4.11
CA ILE A 270 -19.95 5.39 -2.72
C ILE A 270 -19.61 3.96 -2.28
N SER A 271 -18.46 3.78 -1.64
CA SER A 271 -18.02 2.51 -1.07
C SER A 271 -18.67 2.23 0.29
N ASP A 272 -18.76 0.94 0.65
CA ASP A 272 -19.12 0.51 2.01
C ASP A 272 -17.92 0.63 2.97
N GLY A 273 -16.70 0.57 2.42
CA GLY A 273 -15.45 0.64 3.17
C GLY A 273 -14.25 0.38 2.28
N TYR A 274 -13.08 0.30 2.90
CA TYR A 274 -11.82 0.10 2.20
C TYR A 274 -10.81 -0.64 3.09
N TYR A 275 -10.03 -1.48 2.44
CA TYR A 275 -8.92 -2.21 3.01
C TYR A 275 -7.61 -1.52 2.68
N LYS A 276 -6.66 -1.55 3.61
CA LYS A 276 -5.25 -1.21 3.36
C LYS A 276 -4.40 -2.42 3.69
N ILE A 277 -3.68 -2.92 2.69
CA ILE A 277 -2.75 -4.03 2.80
C ILE A 277 -1.35 -3.43 2.78
N LEU A 278 -0.56 -3.65 3.82
CA LEU A 278 0.84 -3.27 3.91
C LEU A 278 1.67 -4.54 3.82
N PHE A 279 2.67 -4.60 2.93
CA PHE A 279 3.52 -5.78 2.83
C PHE A 279 4.93 -5.47 2.33
N ASN A 280 5.88 -6.27 2.79
CA ASN A 280 7.23 -6.33 2.27
C ASN A 280 7.65 -7.80 2.20
N ILE A 281 7.83 -8.28 0.98
CA ILE A 281 8.20 -9.67 0.64
C ILE A 281 9.55 -10.04 1.26
N ASP A 282 10.56 -9.21 1.05
CA ASP A 282 11.93 -9.50 1.48
C ASP A 282 12.06 -9.55 3.01
N GLU A 283 11.22 -8.80 3.73
CA GLU A 283 11.18 -8.73 5.19
C GLU A 283 10.10 -9.65 5.82
N GLU A 284 9.41 -10.48 5.02
CA GLU A 284 8.30 -11.34 5.47
C GLU A 284 7.24 -10.59 6.30
N TYR A 285 6.96 -9.34 5.92
CA TYR A 285 6.06 -8.44 6.64
C TYR A 285 4.71 -8.33 5.93
N GLU A 286 3.61 -8.50 6.67
CA GLU A 286 2.27 -8.12 6.22
C GLU A 286 1.39 -7.63 7.38
N GLU A 287 0.59 -6.59 7.12
CA GLU A 287 -0.49 -6.15 8.00
C GLU A 287 -1.66 -5.60 7.19
N CYS A 288 -2.88 -5.92 7.63
CA CYS A 288 -4.10 -5.52 6.92
C CYS A 288 -5.07 -4.80 7.83
N PHE A 289 -5.73 -3.78 7.28
CA PHE A 289 -6.68 -2.94 7.99
C PHE A 289 -7.96 -2.78 7.18
N TYR A 290 -9.10 -2.63 7.86
CA TYR A 290 -10.40 -2.31 7.26
C TYR A 290 -11.05 -1.11 7.95
N TYR A 291 -11.56 -0.21 7.13
CA TYR A 291 -12.30 0.97 7.57
C TYR A 291 -13.66 1.02 6.86
N ALA A 292 -14.73 1.08 7.65
CA ALA A 292 -16.07 1.31 7.11
C ALA A 292 -16.23 2.78 6.70
N ASN A 293 -16.88 3.02 5.57
CA ASN A 293 -17.19 4.37 5.09
C ASN A 293 -18.55 4.84 5.64
N ASP A 294 -18.65 4.90 6.97
CA ASP A 294 -19.92 5.11 7.70
C ASP A 294 -19.96 6.49 8.40
N PHE A 295 -21.06 7.23 8.23
CA PHE A 295 -21.32 8.48 8.93
C PHE A 295 -21.49 8.32 10.45
N ASN A 296 -21.70 7.10 10.95
CA ASN A 296 -21.74 6.80 12.37
C ASN A 296 -20.35 6.48 12.97
N ALA A 297 -19.28 6.47 12.15
CA ALA A 297 -17.93 6.32 12.66
C ALA A 297 -17.60 7.47 13.65
N SER A 298 -16.87 7.15 14.71
CA SER A 298 -16.41 8.11 15.71
C SER A 298 -14.90 7.94 15.91
N SER A 299 -14.16 9.06 15.99
CA SER A 299 -12.72 9.03 16.20
C SER A 299 -12.27 9.23 17.65
N GLU A 300 -13.19 9.47 18.60
CA GLU A 300 -12.86 9.83 20.00
C GLU A 300 -12.02 8.76 20.73
N ASP A 301 -12.29 7.47 20.49
CA ASP A 301 -11.56 6.32 21.07
C ASP A 301 -11.12 5.33 19.98
N ASP A 302 -10.94 5.85 18.76
CA ASP A 302 -10.54 5.02 17.63
C ASP A 302 -9.03 4.75 17.67
N GLU A 303 -8.65 3.48 17.67
CA GLU A 303 -7.26 3.03 17.70
C GLU A 303 -6.99 2.18 16.47
N LEU A 304 -5.74 2.20 16.00
CA LEU A 304 -5.32 1.44 14.83
C LEU A 304 -5.65 -0.06 14.95
N GLU A 305 -5.53 -0.62 16.16
CA GLU A 305 -5.79 -2.03 16.44
C GLU A 305 -7.26 -2.42 16.22
N HIS A 306 -8.22 -1.50 16.40
CA HIS A 306 -9.64 -1.76 16.14
C HIS A 306 -9.93 -2.02 14.67
N HIS A 307 -9.02 -1.60 13.78
CA HIS A 307 -9.15 -1.72 12.35
C HIS A 307 -8.36 -2.88 11.76
N LYS A 308 -7.52 -3.57 12.55
CA LYS A 308 -6.76 -4.71 12.06
C LYS A 308 -7.67 -5.87 11.66
N VAL A 309 -7.36 -6.47 10.52
CA VAL A 309 -8.03 -7.67 10.00
C VAL A 309 -6.99 -8.68 9.54
N ASP A 310 -7.37 -9.95 9.51
CA ASP A 310 -6.53 -11.01 8.96
C ASP A 310 -6.40 -10.83 7.44
N CYS A 311 -5.16 -10.75 6.93
CA CYS A 311 -4.87 -10.55 5.52
C CYS A 311 -5.46 -11.65 4.61
N THR A 312 -5.67 -12.86 5.13
CA THR A 312 -6.29 -13.97 4.38
C THR A 312 -7.77 -13.71 4.09
N THR A 313 -8.45 -12.88 4.89
CA THR A 313 -9.85 -12.51 4.63
C THR A 313 -10.01 -11.68 3.37
N ILE A 314 -8.97 -10.93 3.00
CA ILE A 314 -8.96 -10.05 1.82
C ILE A 314 -8.72 -10.87 0.54
N GLN A 315 -7.98 -11.97 0.62
CA GLN A 315 -7.68 -12.83 -0.53
C GLN A 315 -8.95 -13.45 -1.17
N GLY A 316 -10.04 -13.58 -0.41
CA GLY A 316 -11.34 -14.05 -0.90
C GLY A 316 -12.15 -13.00 -1.70
N ILE A 317 -11.80 -11.71 -1.59
CA ILE A 317 -12.56 -10.61 -2.19
C ILE A 317 -12.39 -10.59 -3.72
N SER A 318 -11.19 -10.86 -4.23
CA SER A 318 -10.92 -10.93 -5.68
C SER A 318 -11.74 -12.03 -6.39
N LYS A 319 -12.18 -13.08 -5.69
CA LYS A 319 -12.96 -14.19 -6.28
C LYS A 319 -14.47 -13.93 -6.30
N MET A 320 -14.96 -12.93 -5.56
CA MET A 320 -16.40 -12.61 -5.51
C MET A 320 -16.83 -11.63 -6.60
N THR A 321 -15.90 -10.87 -7.18
CA THR A 321 -16.19 -9.96 -8.31
C THR A 321 -16.47 -10.69 -9.62
N ASP A 322 -16.17 -11.99 -9.73
CA ASP A 322 -16.42 -12.82 -10.92
C ASP A 322 -17.86 -13.37 -11.01
N SER A 323 -18.74 -13.04 -10.06
CA SER A 323 -20.04 -13.71 -9.89
C SER A 323 -21.28 -12.83 -10.06
N PHE A 324 -21.15 -11.64 -10.66
CA PHE A 324 -22.29 -10.74 -10.91
C PHE A 324 -22.41 -10.27 -12.36
#